data_AF-A0A8H8U6D9-F1
#
_entry.id   AF-A0A8H8U6D9-F1
#
_cell.length_a   1.000
_cell.length_b   1.000
_cell.length_c   1.000
_cell.angle_alpha   90.00
_cell.angle_beta   90.00
_cell.angle_gamma   90.00
#
_symmetry.space_group_name_H-M   'P 1'
#
loop_
_entity.id
_entity.type
_entity.pdbx_description
1 polymer ?
#
loop_
_entity_poly.entity_id
_entity_poly.type
_entity_poly.pdbx_seq_one_letter_code
_entity_poly.pdbx_strand_id
1 'polypeptide(L)'
;LYLHCYALDCASHHLFHPYGTHSIEREEDLEMMRELSYYPTIQSNFAQYYWPTLSDLFSKPRPSPLANNYVLSTAQKPDPAPQTLLYKLQNSKDYFAQMEIAAECMDHLAAGIDTTGDALCFLLHALSLPSFAPIQEKLSQELSLPQNEYAPLDELPYLDAVIKEGLRCFPVIPMSQPRYVPSGGRDVAGYFVPGGTIVSCQAWSVHRLNEHVYPRGTEFLPERWLEPTASLDMNKLFFAFGAGGRGCIGRHLAMAEMRYLLKGVYSRFKTSIAPDMKGRMTLSDQVVSSRPLDQTCKLIFEARAKNEA
;
A
#
# COMPACT_ATOMS: atom_id res chain seq x y z
N LEU A 1 -0.95 -0.99 14.02
CA LEU A 1 0.07 -0.10 14.61
C LEU A 1 1.43 -0.28 13.93
N TYR A 2 2.20 -1.34 14.22
CA TYR A 2 3.60 -1.44 13.77
C TYR A 2 3.82 -1.57 12.25
N LEU A 3 2.84 -2.07 11.49
CA LEU A 3 2.97 -2.12 10.02
C LEU A 3 2.87 -0.73 9.37
N HIS A 4 2.11 0.19 9.97
CA HIS A 4 2.04 1.58 9.50
C HIS A 4 3.31 2.34 9.91
N CYS A 5 3.89 2.04 11.08
CA CYS A 5 5.23 2.51 11.45
C CYS A 5 6.29 2.07 10.42
N TYR A 6 6.31 0.78 10.07
CA TYR A 6 7.21 0.24 9.06
C TYR A 6 7.06 0.99 7.72
N ALA A 7 5.83 1.16 7.25
CA ALA A 7 5.55 1.89 6.00
C ALA A 7 5.98 3.37 6.08
N LEU A 8 5.71 4.04 7.20
CA LEU A 8 6.14 5.42 7.45
C LEU A 8 7.66 5.54 7.41
N ASP A 9 8.39 4.67 8.10
CA ASP A 9 9.84 4.72 8.20
C ASP A 9 10.48 4.43 6.83
N CYS A 10 9.94 3.47 6.06
CA CYS A 10 10.41 3.22 4.70
C CYS A 10 10.16 4.42 3.76
N ALA A 11 8.95 4.98 3.78
CA ALA A 11 8.60 6.15 2.97
C ALA A 11 9.45 7.37 3.35
N SER A 12 9.56 7.69 4.64
CA SER A 12 10.32 8.86 5.11
C SER A 12 11.81 8.73 4.79
N HIS A 13 12.40 7.53 4.89
CA HIS A 13 13.78 7.32 4.45
C HIS A 13 13.95 7.42 2.93
N HIS A 14 12.98 6.96 2.15
CA HIS A 14 12.99 7.17 0.70
C HIS A 14 12.93 8.67 0.33
N LEU A 15 12.22 9.48 1.12
CA LEU A 15 12.01 10.89 0.86
C LEU A 15 13.13 11.78 1.40
N PHE A 16 13.68 11.46 2.57
CA PHE A 16 14.44 12.42 3.38
C PHE A 16 15.75 11.91 3.96
N HIS A 17 16.21 10.68 3.66
CA HIS A 17 17.44 10.15 4.25
C HIS A 17 18.61 11.16 4.18
N PRO A 18 19.36 11.40 5.28
CA PRO A 18 19.35 10.66 6.55
C PRO A 18 18.27 11.06 7.57
N TYR A 19 17.39 12.00 7.24
CA TYR A 19 16.40 12.59 8.15
C TYR A 19 15.06 11.85 8.21
N GLY A 20 15.05 10.55 7.89
CA GLY A 20 13.86 9.71 8.00
C GLY A 20 13.40 9.53 9.46
N THR A 21 12.19 9.02 9.60
CA THR A 21 11.55 8.73 10.89
C THR A 21 12.02 7.39 11.46
N HIS A 22 11.85 7.23 12.78
CA HIS A 22 12.05 5.98 13.50
C HIS A 22 10.83 5.72 14.41
N SER A 23 9.66 5.56 13.81
CA SER A 23 8.35 5.55 14.48
C SER A 23 8.07 4.33 15.36
N ILE A 24 8.93 3.32 15.33
CA ILE A 24 8.91 2.21 16.30
C ILE A 24 9.67 2.58 17.59
N GLU A 25 10.70 3.41 17.49
CA GLU A 25 11.64 3.72 18.58
C GLU A 25 11.40 5.09 19.22
N ARG A 26 10.83 6.04 18.46
CA ARG A 26 10.60 7.42 18.89
C ARG A 26 9.10 7.71 19.00
N GLU A 27 8.67 8.15 20.18
CA GLU A 27 7.25 8.45 20.42
C GLU A 27 6.74 9.60 19.55
N GLU A 28 7.55 10.63 19.29
CA GLU A 28 7.15 11.76 18.43
C GLU A 28 6.80 11.31 17.01
N ASP A 29 7.61 10.41 16.43
CA ASP A 29 7.37 9.84 15.10
C ASP A 29 6.15 8.87 15.13
N LEU A 30 5.94 8.17 16.24
CA LEU A 30 4.76 7.32 16.45
C LEU A 30 3.47 8.13 16.54
N GLU A 31 3.49 9.28 17.21
CA GLU A 31 2.37 10.22 17.28
C GLU A 31 2.04 10.80 15.91
N MET A 32 3.05 11.17 15.12
CA MET A 32 2.86 11.60 13.73
C MET A 32 2.23 10.50 12.87
N MET A 33 2.67 9.24 13.02
CA MET A 33 2.05 8.11 12.33
C MET A 33 0.57 7.96 12.70
N ARG A 34 0.25 8.02 14.01
CA ARG A 34 -1.14 7.94 14.50
C ARG A 34 -1.98 9.10 13.95
N GLU A 35 -1.43 10.31 13.90
CA GLU A 35 -2.06 11.49 13.31
C GLU A 35 -2.39 11.28 11.85
N LEU A 36 -1.51 10.63 11.06
CA LEU A 36 -1.69 10.37 9.63
C LEU A 36 -2.61 9.19 9.31
N SER A 37 -2.63 8.14 10.12
CA SER A 37 -3.36 6.91 9.81
C SER A 37 -4.70 6.74 10.53
N TYR A 38 -4.84 7.17 11.79
CA TYR A 38 -5.97 6.75 12.64
C TYR A 38 -7.05 7.81 12.88
N TYR A 39 -7.08 8.86 12.06
CA TYR A 39 -8.18 9.82 12.11
C TYR A 39 -9.48 9.23 11.53
N PRO A 40 -10.65 9.49 12.13
CA PRO A 40 -11.94 9.10 11.55
C PRO A 40 -12.30 10.01 10.38
N THR A 41 -11.97 9.57 9.15
CA THR A 41 -12.04 10.42 7.96
C THR A 41 -13.43 10.46 7.30
N ILE A 42 -14.24 9.41 7.45
CA ILE A 42 -15.49 9.29 6.67
C ILE A 42 -16.64 10.17 7.19
N GLN A 43 -16.69 10.45 8.50
CA GLN A 43 -17.82 11.18 9.12
C GLN A 43 -17.93 12.62 8.60
N SER A 44 -16.79 13.32 8.50
CA SER A 44 -16.73 14.69 7.98
C SER A 44 -17.16 14.77 6.52
N ASN A 45 -16.72 13.81 5.70
CA ASN A 45 -17.07 13.76 4.28
C ASN A 45 -18.53 13.39 4.06
N PHE A 46 -19.08 12.50 4.89
CA PHE A 46 -20.50 12.17 4.85
C PHE A 46 -21.35 13.39 5.20
N ALA A 47 -20.99 14.14 6.23
CA ALA A 47 -21.66 15.40 6.57
C ALA A 47 -21.58 16.42 5.43
N GLN A 48 -20.42 16.55 4.76
CA GLN A 48 -20.26 17.43 3.60
C GLN A 48 -21.12 17.01 2.40
N TYR A 49 -21.26 15.72 2.16
CA TYR A 49 -22.06 15.21 1.04
C TYR A 49 -23.57 15.35 1.28
N TYR A 50 -24.05 14.98 2.48
CA TYR A 50 -25.49 14.96 2.79
C TYR A 50 -26.04 16.28 3.34
N TRP A 51 -25.20 17.10 3.98
CA TRP A 51 -25.58 18.40 4.56
C TRP A 51 -24.58 19.51 4.20
N PRO A 52 -24.35 19.80 2.90
CA PRO A 52 -23.31 20.74 2.47
C PRO A 52 -23.47 22.16 3.03
N THR A 53 -24.69 22.59 3.33
CA THR A 53 -24.97 23.91 3.92
C THR A 53 -24.65 24.00 5.42
N LEU A 54 -24.64 22.86 6.12
CA LEU A 54 -24.35 22.78 7.55
C LEU A 54 -22.98 22.17 7.83
N SER A 55 -22.36 21.54 6.84
CA SER A 55 -21.08 20.87 7.00
C SER A 55 -20.01 21.83 7.45
N ASP A 56 -19.99 23.07 6.98
CA ASP A 56 -18.96 24.04 7.38
C ASP A 56 -18.96 24.36 8.88
N LEU A 57 -20.06 24.09 9.60
CA LEU A 57 -20.14 24.26 11.05
C LEU A 57 -19.44 23.11 11.82
N PHE A 58 -19.26 21.93 11.21
CA PHE A 58 -18.81 20.72 11.90
C PHE A 58 -17.72 19.91 11.15
N SER A 59 -17.55 20.13 9.86
CA SER A 59 -16.57 19.52 8.95
C SER A 59 -15.43 20.51 8.72
N LYS A 60 -14.37 20.41 9.53
CA LYS A 60 -13.12 21.12 9.28
C LYS A 60 -12.17 20.22 8.50
N PRO A 61 -11.34 20.77 7.58
CA PRO A 61 -10.25 20.02 6.97
C PRO A 61 -9.42 19.35 8.06
N ARG A 62 -9.01 18.09 7.86
CA ARG A 62 -8.15 17.37 8.80
C ARG A 62 -6.87 18.17 9.02
N PRO A 63 -6.61 18.70 10.23
CA PRO A 63 -5.32 19.28 10.52
C PRO A 63 -4.32 18.14 10.72
N SER A 64 -3.19 18.19 10.02
CA SER A 64 -2.05 17.28 10.22
C SER A 64 -0.80 18.08 10.63
N PRO A 65 -0.84 18.82 11.75
CA PRO A 65 0.23 19.74 12.12
C PRO A 65 1.57 19.02 12.36
N LEU A 66 1.58 17.80 12.91
CA LEU A 66 2.83 17.08 13.16
C LEU A 66 3.52 16.72 11.84
N ALA A 67 2.77 16.12 10.92
CA ALA A 67 3.29 15.74 9.61
C ALA A 67 3.69 16.95 8.76
N ASN A 68 2.86 18.00 8.75
CA ASN A 68 3.16 19.23 8.03
C ASN A 68 4.44 19.89 8.55
N ASN A 69 4.59 20.01 9.87
CA ASN A 69 5.79 20.59 10.48
C ASN A 69 7.03 19.73 10.21
N TYR A 70 6.91 18.41 10.31
CA TYR A 70 8.00 17.48 9.98
C TYR A 70 8.47 17.65 8.53
N VAL A 71 7.55 17.66 7.56
CA VAL A 71 7.90 17.79 6.14
C VAL A 71 8.47 19.18 5.83
N LEU A 72 7.82 20.25 6.30
CA LEU A 72 8.28 21.62 6.08
C LEU A 72 9.67 21.88 6.64
N SER A 73 9.96 21.38 7.84
CA SER A 73 11.28 21.51 8.47
C SER A 73 12.32 20.62 7.80
N THR A 74 11.97 19.39 7.44
CA THR A 74 12.90 18.41 6.86
C THR A 74 13.26 18.76 5.41
N ALA A 75 12.32 19.30 4.64
CA ALA A 75 12.57 19.75 3.27
C ALA A 75 13.61 20.90 3.18
N GLN A 76 13.88 21.59 4.29
CA GLN A 76 14.86 22.67 4.38
C GLN A 76 16.22 22.19 4.89
N LYS A 77 16.35 20.94 5.32
CA LYS A 77 17.61 20.42 5.83
C LYS A 77 18.64 20.27 4.69
N PRO A 78 19.91 20.58 4.97
CA PRO A 78 20.97 20.46 3.97
C PRO A 78 21.33 19.00 3.70
N ASP A 79 21.93 18.77 2.54
CA ASP A 79 22.59 17.53 2.16
C ASP A 79 21.74 16.23 2.29
N PRO A 80 20.50 16.20 1.76
CA PRO A 80 19.78 14.92 1.64
C PRO A 80 20.54 13.99 0.70
N ALA A 81 20.45 12.68 0.94
CA ALA A 81 21.21 11.73 0.15
C ALA A 81 20.73 11.66 -1.32
N PRO A 82 21.62 11.41 -2.31
CA PRO A 82 21.30 11.54 -3.73
C PRO A 82 20.13 10.68 -4.23
N GLN A 83 19.86 9.54 -3.58
CA GLN A 83 18.78 8.64 -3.94
C GLN A 83 17.38 9.15 -3.56
N THR A 84 17.31 10.13 -2.65
CA THR A 84 16.05 10.60 -2.06
C THR A 84 15.22 11.45 -3.02
N LEU A 85 13.91 11.52 -2.79
CA LEU A 85 13.06 12.45 -3.54
C LEU A 85 13.44 13.90 -3.28
N LEU A 86 13.70 14.26 -2.02
CA LEU A 86 14.07 15.63 -1.65
C LEU A 86 15.30 16.12 -2.42
N TYR A 87 16.37 15.31 -2.47
CA TYR A 87 17.57 15.65 -3.24
C TYR A 87 17.24 15.84 -4.73
N LYS A 88 16.47 14.93 -5.32
CA LYS A 88 16.12 14.99 -6.75
C LYS A 88 15.29 16.22 -7.11
N LEU A 89 14.37 16.63 -6.24
CA LEU A 89 13.58 17.85 -6.43
C LEU A 89 14.43 19.11 -6.27
N GLN A 90 15.29 19.17 -5.24
CA GLN A 90 16.19 20.31 -5.00
C GLN A 90 17.25 20.47 -6.11
N ASN A 91 17.64 19.38 -6.77
CA ASN A 91 18.64 19.36 -7.84
C ASN A 91 18.03 19.13 -9.23
N SER A 92 16.71 19.31 -9.37
CA SER A 92 16.03 19.21 -10.66
C SER A 92 16.51 20.32 -11.61
N LYS A 93 16.42 20.05 -12.93
CA LYS A 93 16.62 21.09 -13.95
C LYS A 93 15.50 22.12 -13.92
N ASP A 94 14.30 21.69 -13.56
CA ASP A 94 13.14 22.55 -13.37
C ASP A 94 13.20 23.18 -11.98
N TYR A 95 12.85 24.46 -11.90
CA TYR A 95 12.78 25.16 -10.63
C TYR A 95 11.50 24.78 -9.89
N PHE A 96 11.66 24.35 -8.64
CA PHE A 96 10.56 24.15 -7.69
C PHE A 96 10.73 25.09 -6.50
N ALA A 97 9.68 25.84 -6.16
CA ALA A 97 9.66 26.62 -4.93
C ALA A 97 9.72 25.68 -3.71
N GLN A 98 10.28 26.15 -2.60
CA GLN A 98 10.44 25.35 -1.39
C GLN A 98 9.12 24.71 -0.90
N MET A 99 8.01 25.44 -1.06
CA MET A 99 6.68 24.94 -0.70
C MET A 99 6.21 23.83 -1.65
N GLU A 100 6.54 23.89 -2.94
CA GLU A 100 6.18 22.84 -3.91
C GLU A 100 6.97 21.57 -3.62
N ILE A 101 8.25 21.68 -3.28
CA ILE A 101 9.07 20.54 -2.84
C ILE A 101 8.48 19.90 -1.59
N ALA A 102 8.15 20.71 -0.58
CA ALA A 102 7.53 20.21 0.65
C ALA A 102 6.16 19.56 0.40
N ALA A 103 5.34 20.16 -0.47
CA ALA A 103 4.04 19.60 -0.85
C ALA A 103 4.18 18.23 -1.54
N GLU A 104 5.08 18.11 -2.52
CA GLU A 104 5.33 16.84 -3.20
C GLU A 104 5.83 15.76 -2.22
N CYS A 105 6.75 16.11 -1.31
CA CYS A 105 7.21 15.19 -0.28
C CYS A 105 6.08 14.79 0.68
N MET A 106 5.17 15.70 1.03
CA MET A 106 4.02 15.40 1.89
C MET A 106 3.04 14.44 1.19
N ASP A 107 2.75 14.64 -0.09
CA ASP A 107 1.88 13.77 -0.87
C ASP A 107 2.43 12.34 -0.95
N HIS A 108 3.73 12.21 -1.19
CA HIS A 108 4.40 10.90 -1.17
C HIS A 108 4.40 10.26 0.22
N LEU A 109 4.65 11.03 1.28
CA LEU A 109 4.68 10.53 2.65
C LEU A 109 3.30 10.00 3.05
N ALA A 110 2.25 10.81 2.83
CA ALA A 110 0.87 10.43 3.14
C ALA A 110 0.41 9.20 2.33
N ALA A 111 0.77 9.12 1.05
CA ALA A 111 0.39 7.99 0.20
C ALA A 111 1.06 6.67 0.63
N GLY A 112 2.30 6.71 1.12
CA GLY A 112 3.09 5.52 1.44
C GLY A 112 2.70 4.78 2.73
N ILE A 113 2.05 5.46 3.68
CA ILE A 113 1.83 4.92 5.03
C ILE A 113 0.64 3.95 5.05
N ASP A 114 -0.57 4.48 4.84
CA ASP A 114 -1.81 3.71 4.96
C ASP A 114 -1.87 2.62 3.90
N THR A 115 -1.41 2.91 2.68
CA THR A 115 -1.52 1.97 1.57
C THR A 115 -0.67 0.72 1.78
N THR A 116 0.65 0.85 2.02
CA THR A 116 1.51 -0.31 2.29
C THR A 116 1.15 -0.96 3.63
N GLY A 117 0.88 -0.14 4.68
CA GLY A 117 0.54 -0.62 6.01
C GLY A 117 -0.69 -1.53 6.04
N ASP A 118 -1.77 -1.12 5.36
CA ASP A 118 -3.00 -1.92 5.25
C ASP A 118 -2.82 -3.14 4.34
N ALA A 119 -2.10 -3.02 3.21
CA ALA A 119 -1.78 -4.16 2.33
C ALA A 119 -1.10 -5.29 3.12
N LEU A 120 -0.04 -4.92 3.85
CA LEU A 120 0.70 -5.83 4.71
C LEU A 120 -0.20 -6.42 5.80
N CYS A 121 -1.08 -5.62 6.40
CA CYS A 121 -1.98 -6.09 7.45
C CYS A 121 -2.91 -7.22 6.95
N PHE A 122 -3.57 -7.02 5.81
CA PHE A 122 -4.42 -8.05 5.21
C PHE A 122 -3.62 -9.27 4.76
N LEU A 123 -2.45 -9.07 4.15
CA LEU A 123 -1.62 -10.15 3.65
C LEU A 123 -1.06 -11.01 4.78
N LEU A 124 -0.50 -10.41 5.83
CA LEU A 124 0.00 -11.15 7.00
C LEU A 124 -1.14 -11.85 7.74
N HIS A 125 -2.30 -11.22 7.87
CA HIS A 125 -3.48 -11.88 8.42
C HIS A 125 -3.86 -13.12 7.62
N ALA A 126 -4.01 -12.99 6.30
CA ALA A 126 -4.38 -14.10 5.43
C ALA A 126 -3.37 -15.25 5.57
N LEU A 127 -2.07 -14.96 5.44
CA LEU A 127 -1.01 -15.97 5.57
C LEU A 127 -0.98 -16.65 6.95
N SER A 128 -1.52 -16.01 7.99
CA SER A 128 -1.56 -16.53 9.36
C SER A 128 -2.80 -17.37 9.69
N LEU A 129 -3.76 -17.50 8.77
CA LEU A 129 -4.92 -18.39 8.98
C LEU A 129 -4.53 -19.85 8.69
N PRO A 130 -5.13 -20.83 9.39
CA PRO A 130 -4.85 -22.25 9.17
C PRO A 130 -5.06 -22.71 7.72
N SER A 131 -6.05 -22.15 7.02
CA SER A 131 -6.34 -22.48 5.61
C SER A 131 -5.21 -22.09 4.65
N PHE A 132 -4.35 -21.15 5.04
CA PHE A 132 -3.23 -20.65 4.23
C PHE A 132 -1.88 -21.20 4.69
N ALA A 133 -1.85 -22.11 5.68
CA ALA A 133 -0.62 -22.76 6.14
C ALA A 133 0.22 -23.39 5.00
N PRO A 134 -0.36 -24.05 3.98
CA PRO A 134 0.43 -24.58 2.86
C PRO A 134 1.14 -23.50 2.04
N ILE A 135 0.50 -22.33 1.85
CA ILE A 135 1.09 -21.19 1.14
C ILE A 135 2.22 -20.58 1.96
N GLN A 136 1.99 -20.40 3.27
CA GLN A 136 3.02 -19.90 4.19
C GLN A 136 4.25 -20.82 4.20
N GLU A 137 4.04 -22.13 4.18
CA GLU A 137 5.12 -23.12 4.16
C GLU A 137 5.89 -23.11 2.85
N LYS A 138 5.19 -23.07 1.70
CA LYS A 138 5.83 -22.96 0.38
C LYS A 138 6.62 -21.66 0.22
N LEU A 139 6.12 -20.55 0.78
CA LEU A 139 6.85 -19.29 0.86
C LEU A 139 8.12 -19.44 1.70
N SER A 140 8.03 -20.02 2.89
CA SER A 140 9.22 -20.29 3.70
C SER A 140 10.23 -21.18 2.97
N GLN A 141 9.77 -22.21 2.27
CA GLN A 141 10.65 -23.12 1.53
C GLN A 141 11.45 -22.39 0.46
N GLU A 142 10.83 -21.52 -0.35
CA GLU A 142 11.54 -20.69 -1.32
C GLU A 142 12.58 -19.80 -0.61
N LEU A 143 12.19 -19.15 0.47
CA LEU A 143 13.05 -18.18 1.17
C LEU A 143 14.19 -18.81 1.95
N SER A 144 14.08 -20.09 2.33
CA SER A 144 15.09 -20.84 3.08
C SER A 144 16.13 -21.53 2.19
N LEU A 145 15.99 -21.47 0.85
CA LEU A 145 17.00 -22.01 -0.06
C LEU A 145 18.32 -21.23 0.07
N PRO A 146 19.50 -21.88 0.18
CA PRO A 146 20.77 -21.18 0.36
C PRO A 146 21.06 -20.12 -0.72
N GLN A 147 20.73 -20.42 -1.97
CA GLN A 147 20.88 -19.48 -3.09
C GLN A 147 19.99 -18.23 -2.97
N ASN A 148 18.91 -18.30 -2.19
CA ASN A 148 17.93 -17.23 -2.04
C ASN A 148 18.18 -16.32 -0.83
N GLU A 149 19.15 -16.67 0.04
CA GLU A 149 19.51 -15.86 1.21
C GLU A 149 19.89 -14.43 0.78
N TYR A 150 20.76 -14.33 -0.23
CA TYR A 150 21.25 -13.08 -0.80
C TYR A 150 20.69 -12.76 -2.19
N ALA A 151 19.74 -13.55 -2.70
CA ALA A 151 19.13 -13.27 -3.99
C ALA A 151 18.43 -11.91 -3.99
N PRO A 152 18.49 -11.18 -5.13
CA PRO A 152 17.66 -10.00 -5.36
C PRO A 152 16.18 -10.32 -5.10
N LEU A 153 15.47 -9.38 -4.47
CA LEU A 153 14.08 -9.60 -4.05
C LEU A 153 13.12 -9.83 -5.24
N ASP A 154 13.44 -9.28 -6.40
CA ASP A 154 12.71 -9.44 -7.65
C ASP A 154 12.97 -10.78 -8.35
N GLU A 155 13.91 -11.59 -7.86
CA GLU A 155 14.20 -12.94 -8.34
C GLU A 155 13.55 -14.05 -7.48
N LEU A 156 12.61 -13.68 -6.61
CA LEU A 156 11.85 -14.60 -5.74
C LEU A 156 10.42 -14.76 -6.26
N PRO A 157 10.16 -15.71 -7.19
CA PRO A 157 8.90 -15.78 -7.93
C PRO A 157 7.68 -16.10 -7.06
N TYR A 158 7.82 -16.96 -6.04
CA TYR A 158 6.70 -17.29 -5.16
C TYR A 158 6.40 -16.17 -4.17
N LEU A 159 7.42 -15.48 -3.64
CA LEU A 159 7.25 -14.24 -2.88
C LEU A 159 6.48 -13.18 -3.70
N ASP A 160 6.88 -12.95 -4.95
CA ASP A 160 6.18 -12.01 -5.84
C ASP A 160 4.74 -12.43 -6.09
N ALA A 161 4.52 -13.73 -6.35
CA ALA A 161 3.20 -14.31 -6.53
C ALA A 161 2.28 -14.12 -5.32
N VAL A 162 2.80 -14.33 -4.10
CA VAL A 162 2.06 -14.13 -2.85
C VAL A 162 1.67 -12.67 -2.65
N ILE A 163 2.58 -11.74 -2.91
CA ILE A 163 2.30 -10.30 -2.79
C ILE A 163 1.25 -9.87 -3.82
N LYS A 164 1.41 -10.27 -5.08
CA LYS A 164 0.45 -9.93 -6.14
C LYS A 164 -0.93 -10.51 -5.88
N GLU A 165 -1.01 -11.76 -5.40
CA GLU A 165 -2.28 -12.35 -5.03
C GLU A 165 -2.90 -11.68 -3.80
N GLY A 166 -2.09 -11.25 -2.84
CA GLY A 166 -2.47 -10.39 -1.72
C GLY A 166 -3.14 -9.11 -2.17
N LEU A 167 -2.46 -8.34 -3.01
CA LEU A 167 -2.97 -7.08 -3.55
C LEU A 167 -4.20 -7.26 -4.46
N ARG A 168 -4.33 -8.42 -5.12
CA ARG A 168 -5.50 -8.77 -5.94
C ARG A 168 -6.72 -9.09 -5.06
N CYS A 169 -6.53 -9.91 -4.02
CA CYS A 169 -7.61 -10.31 -3.12
C CYS A 169 -8.00 -9.16 -2.18
N PHE A 170 -7.03 -8.41 -1.68
CA PHE A 170 -7.19 -7.36 -0.70
C PHE A 170 -6.66 -6.03 -1.27
N PRO A 171 -7.27 -5.50 -2.35
CA PRO A 171 -6.82 -4.25 -2.94
C PRO A 171 -7.05 -3.12 -1.93
N VAL A 172 -5.98 -2.44 -1.53
CA VAL A 172 -6.04 -1.41 -0.50
C VAL A 172 -6.87 -0.22 -0.95
N ILE A 173 -6.87 0.09 -2.25
CA ILE A 173 -7.77 1.08 -2.84
C ILE A 173 -8.77 0.34 -3.75
N PRO A 174 -9.85 -0.24 -3.18
CA PRO A 174 -10.80 -1.06 -3.94
C PRO A 174 -11.70 -0.22 -4.84
N MET A 175 -11.84 1.07 -4.53
CA MET A 175 -12.83 1.99 -5.07
C MET A 175 -12.57 2.45 -6.52
N SER A 176 -13.56 3.16 -7.05
CA SER A 176 -13.54 3.84 -8.34
C SER A 176 -12.35 4.82 -8.45
N GLN A 177 -11.61 4.75 -9.55
CA GLN A 177 -10.56 5.69 -9.94
C GLN A 177 -11.08 6.65 -11.02
N PRO A 178 -11.77 7.74 -10.67
CA PRO A 178 -12.49 8.58 -11.63
C PRO A 178 -11.57 9.40 -12.53
N ARG A 179 -11.99 9.59 -13.78
CA ARG A 179 -11.35 10.46 -14.77
C ARG A 179 -12.42 11.20 -15.56
N TYR A 180 -12.15 12.46 -15.89
CA TYR A 180 -12.98 13.20 -16.84
C TYR A 180 -12.64 12.78 -18.26
N VAL A 181 -13.66 12.47 -19.04
CA VAL A 181 -13.52 12.31 -20.49
C VAL A 181 -13.16 13.68 -21.08
N PRO A 182 -12.08 13.77 -21.87
CA PRO A 182 -11.63 15.04 -22.45
C PRO A 182 -12.68 15.62 -23.41
N SER A 183 -12.50 16.90 -23.75
CA SER A 183 -13.33 17.56 -24.76
C SER A 183 -13.34 16.77 -26.08
N GLY A 184 -14.50 16.76 -26.74
CA GLY A 184 -14.76 15.97 -27.95
C GLY A 184 -15.20 14.53 -27.73
N GLY A 185 -15.23 14.03 -26.48
CA GLY A 185 -15.65 12.66 -26.16
C GLY A 185 -14.61 11.60 -26.56
N ARG A 186 -14.85 10.34 -26.19
CA ARG A 186 -13.96 9.21 -26.51
C ARG A 186 -14.76 7.93 -26.70
N ASP A 187 -14.36 7.11 -27.66
CA ASP A 187 -14.86 5.74 -27.80
C ASP A 187 -14.17 4.82 -26.79
N VAL A 188 -14.97 4.13 -25.97
CA VAL A 188 -14.52 3.15 -24.98
C VAL A 188 -15.25 1.84 -25.25
N ALA A 189 -14.52 0.82 -25.66
CA ALA A 189 -15.08 -0.50 -26.00
C ALA A 189 -16.26 -0.45 -27.01
N GLY A 190 -16.20 0.46 -27.99
CA GLY A 190 -17.25 0.65 -29.00
C GLY A 190 -18.41 1.56 -28.57
N TYR A 191 -18.35 2.13 -27.37
CA TYR A 191 -19.34 3.10 -26.87
C TYR A 191 -18.75 4.50 -26.87
N PHE A 192 -19.38 5.43 -27.58
CA PHE A 192 -19.00 6.84 -27.53
C PHE A 192 -19.41 7.46 -26.19
N VAL A 193 -18.44 7.94 -25.43
CA VAL A 193 -18.64 8.61 -24.15
C VAL A 193 -18.43 10.13 -24.34
N PRO A 194 -19.44 10.97 -24.06
CA PRO A 194 -19.33 12.42 -24.21
C PRO A 194 -18.24 13.04 -23.32
N GLY A 195 -17.64 14.13 -23.80
CA GLY A 195 -16.71 14.93 -22.99
C GLY A 195 -17.36 15.49 -21.72
N GLY A 196 -16.61 15.56 -20.63
CA GLY A 196 -17.10 15.96 -19.31
C GLY A 196 -17.73 14.82 -18.50
N THR A 197 -17.97 13.65 -19.10
CA THR A 197 -18.43 12.46 -18.37
C THR A 197 -17.33 11.97 -17.42
N ILE A 198 -17.70 11.55 -16.21
CA ILE A 198 -16.78 10.85 -15.29
C ILE A 198 -16.84 9.35 -15.59
N VAL A 199 -15.69 8.78 -15.96
CA VAL A 199 -15.52 7.33 -16.16
C VAL A 199 -14.54 6.79 -15.13
N SER A 200 -14.65 5.50 -14.80
CA SER A 200 -13.78 4.90 -13.80
C SER A 200 -13.61 3.41 -13.94
N CYS A 201 -12.50 2.91 -13.42
CA CYS A 201 -12.27 1.49 -13.17
C CYS A 201 -12.07 1.29 -11.67
N GLN A 202 -12.44 0.11 -11.16
CA GLN A 202 -12.27 -0.24 -9.75
C GLN A 202 -11.49 -1.54 -9.63
N ALA A 203 -10.42 -1.54 -8.82
CA ALA A 203 -9.53 -2.67 -8.68
C ALA A 203 -10.29 -3.92 -8.24
N TRP A 204 -11.18 -3.78 -7.25
CA TRP A 204 -11.96 -4.88 -6.70
C TRP A 204 -12.74 -5.66 -7.76
N SER A 205 -13.43 -4.97 -8.68
CA SER A 205 -14.21 -5.65 -9.73
C SER A 205 -13.32 -6.26 -10.80
N VAL A 206 -12.30 -5.53 -11.27
CA VAL A 206 -11.37 -6.05 -12.27
C VAL A 206 -10.71 -7.35 -11.77
N HIS A 207 -10.36 -7.38 -10.48
CA HIS A 207 -9.67 -8.49 -9.85
C HIS A 207 -10.55 -9.68 -9.47
N ARG A 208 -11.84 -9.47 -9.19
CA ARG A 208 -12.74 -10.52 -8.66
C ARG A 208 -13.82 -10.99 -9.63
N LEU A 209 -14.32 -10.12 -10.50
CA LEU A 209 -15.47 -10.42 -11.35
C LEU A 209 -15.08 -10.86 -12.77
N ASN A 210 -13.85 -10.58 -13.20
CA ASN A 210 -13.37 -10.98 -14.51
C ASN A 210 -12.90 -12.44 -14.50
N GLU A 211 -13.82 -13.39 -14.64
CA GLU A 211 -13.51 -14.83 -14.61
C GLU A 211 -12.58 -15.30 -15.74
N HIS A 212 -12.55 -14.58 -16.86
CA HIS A 212 -11.66 -14.90 -17.98
C HIS A 212 -10.19 -14.66 -17.64
N VAL A 213 -9.92 -13.64 -16.83
CA VAL A 213 -8.55 -13.23 -16.48
C VAL A 213 -8.15 -13.78 -15.11
N TYR A 214 -9.10 -13.78 -14.16
CA TYR A 214 -8.91 -14.27 -12.81
C TYR A 214 -9.94 -15.38 -12.51
N PRO A 215 -9.75 -16.60 -13.06
CA PRO A 215 -10.61 -17.72 -12.73
C PRO A 215 -10.54 -18.00 -11.22
N ARG A 216 -11.72 -18.25 -10.62
CA ARG A 216 -11.88 -18.35 -9.16
C ARG A 216 -11.38 -17.09 -8.45
N GLY A 217 -11.81 -15.92 -8.91
CA GLY A 217 -11.35 -14.61 -8.44
C GLY A 217 -11.58 -14.33 -6.95
N THR A 218 -12.43 -15.10 -6.27
CA THR A 218 -12.62 -15.01 -4.81
C THR A 218 -11.61 -15.83 -4.02
N GLU A 219 -10.90 -16.77 -4.64
CA GLU A 219 -9.90 -17.63 -4.00
C GLU A 219 -8.51 -16.98 -4.05
N PHE A 220 -7.78 -17.06 -2.94
CA PHE A 220 -6.39 -16.63 -2.85
C PHE A 220 -5.49 -17.78 -3.31
N LEU A 221 -4.95 -17.67 -4.53
CA LEU A 221 -4.15 -18.71 -5.20
C LEU A 221 -2.89 -18.09 -5.82
N PRO A 222 -1.77 -17.97 -5.08
CA PRO A 222 -0.52 -17.42 -5.60
C PRO A 222 -0.02 -18.16 -6.85
N GLU A 223 -0.26 -19.46 -6.96
CA GLU A 223 0.15 -20.31 -8.07
C GLU A 223 -0.26 -19.77 -9.45
N ARG A 224 -1.35 -19.00 -9.54
CA ARG A 224 -1.80 -18.41 -10.81
C ARG A 224 -0.73 -17.51 -11.45
N TRP A 225 0.12 -16.88 -10.63
CA TRP A 225 1.13 -15.95 -11.10
C TRP A 225 2.40 -16.62 -11.61
N LEU A 226 2.57 -17.93 -11.32
CA LEU A 226 3.75 -18.71 -11.70
C LEU A 226 3.66 -19.29 -13.12
N GLU A 227 2.46 -19.40 -13.70
CA GLU A 227 2.30 -19.80 -15.09
C GLU A 227 2.58 -18.63 -16.04
N PRO A 228 3.62 -18.68 -16.90
CA PRO A 228 4.02 -17.54 -17.72
C PRO A 228 2.91 -17.01 -18.64
N THR A 229 2.14 -17.90 -19.27
CA THR A 229 1.09 -17.56 -20.24
C THR A 229 -0.11 -16.91 -19.57
N ALA A 230 -0.65 -17.52 -18.51
CA ALA A 230 -1.75 -16.96 -17.72
C ALA A 230 -1.35 -15.62 -17.07
N SER A 231 -0.09 -15.52 -16.63
CA SER A 231 0.43 -14.33 -15.95
C SER A 231 0.43 -13.09 -16.87
N LEU A 232 0.55 -13.20 -18.19
CA LEU A 232 0.61 -12.03 -19.08
C LEU A 232 -0.68 -11.19 -19.04
N ASP A 233 -1.85 -11.81 -19.20
CA ASP A 233 -3.12 -11.07 -19.21
C ASP A 233 -3.52 -10.61 -17.81
N MET A 234 -3.22 -11.42 -16.78
CA MET A 234 -3.36 -10.99 -15.39
C MET A 234 -2.49 -9.78 -15.07
N ASN A 235 -1.23 -9.75 -15.51
CA ASN A 235 -0.34 -8.59 -15.29
C ASN A 235 -0.86 -7.33 -16.00
N LYS A 236 -1.40 -7.44 -17.22
CA LYS A 236 -2.00 -6.30 -17.94
C LYS A 236 -3.19 -5.71 -17.18
N LEU A 237 -3.96 -6.56 -16.52
CA LEU A 237 -5.16 -6.17 -15.75
C LEU A 237 -4.91 -6.16 -14.24
N PHE A 238 -3.65 -6.10 -13.83
CA PHE A 238 -3.29 -6.01 -12.42
C PHE A 238 -3.44 -4.56 -11.94
N PHE A 239 -4.68 -4.20 -11.62
CA PHE A 239 -5.09 -2.83 -11.29
C PHE A 239 -4.84 -2.39 -9.83
N ALA A 240 -4.01 -3.12 -9.04
CA ALA A 240 -3.74 -2.78 -7.64
C ALA A 240 -3.04 -1.41 -7.47
N PHE A 241 -2.30 -1.00 -8.52
CA PHE A 241 -1.58 0.27 -8.58
C PHE A 241 -2.17 1.21 -9.63
N GLY A 242 -3.40 0.97 -10.09
CA GLY A 242 -3.95 1.64 -11.27
C GLY A 242 -3.21 1.29 -12.57
N ALA A 243 -3.48 2.02 -13.65
CA ALA A 243 -2.84 1.82 -14.94
C ALA A 243 -2.69 3.13 -15.74
N GLY A 244 -1.81 3.11 -16.75
CA GLY A 244 -1.57 4.24 -17.64
C GLY A 244 -0.83 5.41 -16.97
N GLY A 245 -0.92 6.60 -17.55
CA GLY A 245 -0.20 7.81 -17.08
C GLY A 245 -0.61 8.35 -15.71
N ARG A 246 -1.55 7.71 -15.03
CA ARG A 246 -1.99 8.03 -13.66
C ARG A 246 -1.90 6.81 -12.74
N GLY A 247 -1.08 5.82 -13.11
CA GLY A 247 -0.74 4.71 -12.21
C GLY A 247 0.08 5.21 -11.02
N CYS A 248 0.09 4.42 -9.95
CA CYS A 248 0.79 4.74 -8.71
C CYS A 248 2.31 4.85 -8.95
N ILE A 249 2.86 6.04 -8.71
CA ILE A 249 4.29 6.32 -8.80
C ILE A 249 5.09 5.58 -7.69
N GLY A 250 4.45 5.29 -6.56
CA GLY A 250 5.03 4.55 -5.43
C GLY A 250 5.06 3.03 -5.60
N ARG A 251 4.59 2.47 -6.74
CA ARG A 251 4.49 1.02 -6.96
C ARG A 251 5.78 0.27 -6.64
N HIS A 252 6.92 0.78 -7.10
CA HIS A 252 8.21 0.10 -6.91
C HIS A 252 8.66 0.11 -5.45
N LEU A 253 8.44 1.22 -4.75
CA LEU A 253 8.73 1.34 -3.33
C LEU A 253 7.85 0.39 -2.51
N ALA A 254 6.53 0.43 -2.70
CA ALA A 254 5.59 -0.44 -1.99
C ALA A 254 5.88 -1.94 -2.22
N MET A 255 6.20 -2.34 -3.46
CA MET A 255 6.58 -3.73 -3.75
C MET A 255 7.90 -4.12 -3.06
N ALA A 256 8.89 -3.22 -3.00
CA ALA A 256 10.13 -3.48 -2.28
C ALA A 256 9.88 -3.63 -0.77
N GLU A 257 9.13 -2.71 -0.16
CA GLU A 257 8.72 -2.75 1.25
C GLU A 257 8.04 -4.08 1.60
N MET A 258 7.03 -4.48 0.82
CA MET A 258 6.33 -5.75 1.04
C MET A 258 7.26 -6.95 0.92
N ARG A 259 8.14 -6.98 -0.09
CA ARG A 259 9.11 -8.07 -0.27
C ARG A 259 10.10 -8.15 0.89
N TYR A 260 10.66 -7.02 1.33
CA TYR A 260 11.59 -6.98 2.46
C TYR A 260 10.94 -7.49 3.75
N LEU A 261 9.73 -7.00 4.07
CA LEU A 261 9.04 -7.44 5.28
C LEU A 261 8.69 -8.94 5.20
N LEU A 262 8.07 -9.39 4.11
CA LEU A 262 7.66 -10.79 3.98
C LEU A 262 8.87 -11.73 3.97
N LYS A 263 9.95 -11.41 3.25
CA LYS A 263 11.21 -12.18 3.31
C LYS A 263 11.74 -12.22 4.74
N GLY A 264 11.80 -11.09 5.44
CA GLY A 264 12.32 -11.00 6.81
C GLY A 264 11.50 -11.78 7.84
N VAL A 265 10.18 -11.83 7.68
CA VAL A 265 9.26 -12.58 8.55
C VAL A 265 9.29 -14.07 8.20
N TYR A 266 8.96 -14.44 6.97
CA TYR A 266 8.69 -15.84 6.62
C TYR A 266 9.94 -16.68 6.35
N SER A 267 11.13 -16.08 6.27
CA SER A 267 12.39 -16.84 6.34
C SER A 267 12.74 -17.31 7.75
N ARG A 268 12.18 -16.68 8.80
CA ARG A 268 12.59 -16.89 10.20
C ARG A 268 11.46 -17.32 11.11
N PHE A 269 10.22 -17.02 10.75
CA PHE A 269 9.06 -17.22 11.59
C PHE A 269 7.95 -17.95 10.85
N LYS A 270 7.20 -18.72 11.62
CA LYS A 270 5.85 -19.14 11.29
C LYS A 270 4.88 -18.22 12.02
N THR A 271 3.83 -17.77 11.35
CA THR A 271 2.83 -16.88 11.96
C THR A 271 1.48 -17.54 12.09
N SER A 272 0.77 -17.19 13.17
CA SER A 272 -0.60 -17.61 13.44
C SER A 272 -1.40 -16.46 14.06
N ILE A 273 -2.73 -16.50 13.97
CA ILE A 273 -3.60 -15.52 14.64
C ILE A 273 -3.46 -15.67 16.16
N ALA A 274 -3.22 -14.57 16.87
CA ALA A 274 -3.12 -14.61 18.32
C ALA A 274 -4.47 -15.00 18.95
N PRO A 275 -4.52 -15.86 19.99
CA PRO A 275 -5.76 -16.26 20.64
C PRO A 275 -6.57 -15.09 21.23
N ASP A 276 -5.91 -13.98 21.56
CA ASP A 276 -6.53 -12.76 22.08
C ASP A 276 -6.94 -11.76 20.98
N MET A 277 -6.77 -12.11 19.71
CA MET A 277 -7.20 -11.30 18.57
C MET A 277 -8.72 -11.24 18.51
N LYS A 278 -9.29 -10.07 18.83
CA LYS A 278 -10.75 -9.80 18.79
C LYS A 278 -11.18 -8.96 17.59
N GLY A 279 -10.23 -8.39 16.84
CA GLY A 279 -10.54 -7.48 15.75
C GLY A 279 -11.07 -8.21 14.51
N ARG A 280 -12.00 -7.58 13.80
CA ARG A 280 -12.53 -8.07 12.54
C ARG A 280 -11.71 -7.54 11.38
N MET A 281 -11.36 -8.45 10.48
CA MET A 281 -10.64 -8.18 9.23
C MET A 281 -11.57 -7.96 8.04
N THR A 282 -12.84 -7.64 8.29
CA THR A 282 -13.74 -7.16 7.24
C THR A 282 -13.21 -5.83 6.71
N LEU A 283 -13.22 -5.65 5.39
CA LEU A 283 -12.85 -4.40 4.75
C LEU A 283 -13.78 -3.27 5.25
N SER A 284 -13.18 -2.20 5.74
CA SER A 284 -13.87 -0.97 6.13
C SER A 284 -13.34 0.19 5.30
N ASP A 285 -14.25 0.80 4.55
CA ASP A 285 -13.92 1.93 3.69
C ASP A 285 -13.46 3.14 4.50
N GLN A 286 -12.37 3.75 4.05
CA GLN A 286 -11.90 5.06 4.46
C GLN A 286 -11.94 6.01 3.26
N VAL A 287 -11.51 7.25 3.48
CA VAL A 287 -11.50 8.26 2.40
C VAL A 287 -10.62 7.87 1.22
N VAL A 288 -9.51 7.14 1.45
CA VAL A 288 -8.58 6.74 0.38
C VAL A 288 -8.36 5.23 0.33
N SER A 289 -8.04 4.60 1.46
CA SER A 289 -7.81 3.16 1.56
C SER A 289 -8.98 2.40 2.18
N SER A 290 -8.94 1.08 2.07
CA SER A 290 -9.69 0.15 2.88
C SER A 290 -8.75 -0.43 3.94
N ARG A 291 -9.25 -0.53 5.17
CA ARG A 291 -8.52 -1.06 6.32
C ARG A 291 -9.34 -2.10 7.06
N PRO A 292 -8.75 -2.90 7.96
CA PRO A 292 -9.52 -3.76 8.84
C PRO A 292 -10.50 -2.95 9.69
N LEU A 293 -11.75 -3.42 9.81
CA LEU A 293 -12.82 -2.74 10.54
C LEU A 293 -12.43 -2.31 11.96
N ASP A 294 -11.79 -3.21 12.71
CA ASP A 294 -11.35 -2.92 14.08
C ASP A 294 -9.87 -2.49 14.17
N GLN A 295 -9.24 -2.20 13.03
CA GLN A 295 -7.88 -1.64 12.89
C GLN A 295 -6.77 -2.38 13.66
N THR A 296 -7.00 -3.65 13.94
CA THR A 296 -6.11 -4.48 14.77
C THR A 296 -5.93 -5.82 14.09
N CYS A 297 -4.68 -6.30 14.03
CA CYS A 297 -4.32 -7.66 13.66
C CYS A 297 -3.19 -8.12 14.57
N LYS A 298 -3.50 -9.01 15.52
CA LYS A 298 -2.51 -9.57 16.45
C LYS A 298 -2.09 -10.94 15.98
N LEU A 299 -0.79 -11.12 15.80
CA LEU A 299 -0.17 -12.35 15.32
C LEU A 299 0.83 -12.87 16.34
N ILE A 300 0.95 -14.19 16.43
CA ILE A 300 2.05 -14.86 17.12
C ILE A 300 3.13 -15.18 16.09
N PHE A 301 4.39 -14.97 16.46
CA PHE A 301 5.56 -15.28 15.66
C PHE A 301 6.33 -16.40 16.36
N GLU A 302 6.32 -17.59 15.75
CA GLU A 302 7.06 -18.76 16.24
C GLU A 302 8.35 -18.87 15.43
N ALA A 303 9.51 -18.84 16.08
CA ALA A 303 10.78 -19.00 15.38
C ALA A 303 10.83 -20.37 14.68
N ARG A 304 11.18 -20.37 13.40
CA ARG A 304 11.49 -21.60 12.66
C ARG A 304 12.84 -22.11 13.17
N ALA A 305 12.95 -23.42 13.35
CA ALA A 305 14.25 -24.04 13.63
C ALA A 305 15.20 -23.64 12.50
N LYS A 306 16.38 -23.12 12.84
CA LYS A 306 17.42 -22.92 11.82
C LYS A 306 17.73 -24.30 11.26
N ASN A 307 17.62 -24.46 9.95
CA ASN A 307 18.23 -25.61 9.29
C ASN A 307 19.74 -25.47 9.56
N GLU A 308 20.25 -26.29 10.48
CA GLU A 308 21.68 -26.53 10.59
C GLU A 308 22.08 -27.20 9.27
N ALA A 309 22.66 -26.40 8.37
CA ALA A 309 23.28 -26.87 7.14
C ALA A 309 24.73 -27.27 7.43
#